data_AF-A0A7R9VN42-F1
#
_entry.id   AF-A0A7R9VN42-F1
#
_cell.length_a   1.000
_cell.length_b   1.000
_cell.length_c   1.000
_cell.angle_alpha   90.00
_cell.angle_beta   90.00
_cell.angle_gamma   90.00
#
_symmetry.space_group_name_H-M   'P 1'
#
loop_
_entity.id
_entity.type
_entity.pdbx_description
1 polymer ?
#
loop_
_entity_poly.entity_id
_entity_poly.type
_entity_poly.pdbx_seq_one_letter_code
_entity_poly.pdbx_strand_id
1 'polypeptide(L)'
;MIQAAAAAQAGVSVIQPNVGRLRECYAKFPNAIRDPNGPRQDAGYLTSQDPGIVLAQQIFMYVKKYHRSECRVMASGIRTKADALQLAGCDFILLPPKVIKELADTPTIGGYNDGLRVAGDTDADSEASLNAAAAADQAIDQLPMVTKEAFDAGLGFAAEELLRRGLEQQVADTAAAMPLFAKTTTLHSST
;
A
#
# COMPACT_ATOMS: atom_id res chain seq x y z
N MET A 1 -0.61 -1.56 8.49
CA MET A 1 -0.95 -2.97 8.23
C MET A 1 -2.40 -3.30 8.55
N ILE A 2 -2.91 -2.99 9.76
CA ILE A 2 -4.26 -3.40 10.18
C ILE A 2 -5.40 -3.00 9.22
N GLN A 3 -5.34 -1.81 8.64
CA GLN A 3 -6.30 -1.34 7.65
C GLN A 3 -6.27 -2.17 6.36
N ALA A 4 -5.09 -2.51 5.87
CA ALA A 4 -4.95 -3.31 4.66
C ALA A 4 -5.43 -4.75 4.88
N ALA A 5 -5.12 -5.33 6.06
CA ALA A 5 -5.61 -6.66 6.42
C ALA A 5 -7.14 -6.69 6.53
N ALA A 6 -7.74 -5.72 7.21
CA ALA A 6 -9.21 -5.61 7.31
C ALA A 6 -9.87 -5.40 5.94
N ALA A 7 -9.29 -4.53 5.10
CA ALA A 7 -9.81 -4.29 3.76
C ALA A 7 -9.74 -5.55 2.87
N ALA A 8 -8.61 -6.28 2.91
CA ALA A 8 -8.45 -7.51 2.16
C ALA A 8 -9.45 -8.59 2.63
N GLN A 9 -9.66 -8.73 3.94
CA GLN A 9 -10.65 -9.64 4.52
C GLN A 9 -12.10 -9.24 4.18
N ALA A 10 -12.36 -7.96 3.96
CA ALA A 10 -13.65 -7.45 3.48
C ALA A 10 -13.87 -7.68 1.97
N GLY A 11 -12.90 -8.25 1.25
CA GLY A 11 -13.02 -8.56 -0.18
C GLY A 11 -12.94 -7.33 -1.09
N VAL A 12 -12.22 -6.28 -0.70
CA VAL A 12 -12.02 -5.12 -1.58
C VAL A 12 -11.21 -5.50 -2.82
N SER A 13 -11.52 -4.89 -3.95
CA SER A 13 -10.82 -5.17 -5.21
C SER A 13 -9.40 -4.63 -5.27
N VAL A 14 -9.17 -3.43 -4.70
CA VAL A 14 -7.88 -2.75 -4.75
C VAL A 14 -7.57 -2.06 -3.42
N ILE A 15 -6.36 -2.30 -2.91
CA ILE A 15 -5.78 -1.54 -1.79
C ILE A 15 -4.68 -0.64 -2.34
N GLN A 16 -4.79 0.67 -2.07
CA GLN A 16 -3.86 1.67 -2.59
C GLN A 16 -3.03 2.34 -1.48
N PRO A 17 -1.88 1.76 -1.07
CA PRO A 17 -0.98 2.45 -0.15
C PRO A 17 -0.36 3.69 -0.78
N ASN A 18 -0.23 4.77 0.00
CA ASN A 18 0.45 6.00 -0.42
C ASN A 18 1.81 6.13 0.29
N VAL A 19 2.86 5.74 -0.43
CA VAL A 19 4.26 5.73 0.03
C VAL A 19 4.72 7.14 0.39
N GLY A 20 4.45 8.11 -0.49
CA GLY A 20 4.90 9.49 -0.33
C GLY A 20 4.30 10.18 0.89
N ARG A 21 3.01 9.94 1.19
CA ARG A 21 2.37 10.50 2.40
C ARG A 21 2.95 9.92 3.68
N LEU A 22 3.26 8.62 3.70
CA LEU A 22 3.87 8.01 4.88
C LEU A 22 5.26 8.58 5.12
N ARG A 23 6.09 8.67 4.07
CA ARG A 23 7.42 9.31 4.12
C ARG A 23 7.34 10.73 4.69
N GLU A 24 6.39 11.54 4.24
CA GLU A 24 6.18 12.88 4.77
C GLU A 24 5.76 12.90 6.24
N CYS A 25 4.90 11.97 6.65
CA CYS A 25 4.46 11.87 8.04
C CYS A 25 5.64 11.58 8.98
N TYR A 26 6.50 10.63 8.59
CA TYR A 26 7.73 10.31 9.33
C TYR A 26 8.73 11.47 9.36
N ALA A 27 8.82 12.26 8.28
CA ALA A 27 9.67 13.44 8.25
C ALA A 27 9.12 14.60 9.11
N LYS A 28 7.79 14.77 9.16
CA LYS A 28 7.13 15.84 9.92
C LYS A 28 7.03 15.54 11.42
N PHE A 29 6.87 14.27 11.79
CA PHE A 29 6.62 13.85 13.18
C PHE A 29 7.61 12.77 13.65
N PRO A 30 8.93 13.03 13.61
CA PRO A 30 9.96 12.03 13.91
C PRO A 30 9.85 11.45 15.32
N ASN A 31 9.36 12.24 16.29
CA ASN A 31 9.27 11.85 17.69
C ASN A 31 7.89 11.29 18.09
N ALA A 32 6.87 11.41 17.23
CA ALA A 32 5.51 10.97 17.53
C ALA A 32 5.27 9.52 17.13
N ILE A 33 5.96 9.05 16.08
CA ILE A 33 5.87 7.67 15.59
C ILE A 33 6.86 6.82 16.40
N ARG A 34 6.57 6.61 17.68
CA ARG A 34 7.31 5.69 18.55
C ARG A 34 6.82 4.27 18.31
N ASP A 35 7.33 3.63 17.29
CA ASP A 35 7.31 2.17 17.26
C ASP A 35 8.42 1.68 18.20
N PRO A 36 8.12 0.94 19.28
CA PRO A 36 9.14 0.38 20.17
C PRO A 36 10.15 -0.51 19.42
N ASN A 37 9.76 -1.05 18.25
CA ASN A 37 10.55 -1.89 17.35
C ASN A 37 10.86 -1.25 15.98
N GLY A 38 10.43 0.00 15.74
CA GLY A 38 10.63 0.67 14.46
C GLY A 38 11.91 1.51 14.42
N PRO A 39 12.23 2.13 13.28
CA PRO A 39 13.45 2.93 13.12
C PRO A 39 13.52 4.06 14.15
N ARG A 40 14.33 3.87 15.19
CA ARG A 40 14.65 4.89 16.18
C ARG A 40 15.62 5.90 15.58
N GLN A 41 15.13 7.08 15.20
CA GLN A 41 16.00 8.18 14.76
C GLN A 41 16.94 8.64 15.89
N ASP A 42 16.56 8.46 17.16
CA ASP A 42 17.36 8.74 18.35
C ASP A 42 18.46 7.70 18.62
N ALA A 43 18.39 6.52 18.00
CA ALA A 43 19.38 5.45 18.20
C ALA A 43 20.45 5.38 17.08
N GLY A 44 20.47 6.34 16.14
CA GLY A 44 21.45 6.36 15.04
C GLY A 44 21.24 5.27 13.98
N TYR A 45 20.19 4.45 14.11
CA TYR A 45 19.78 3.50 13.10
C TYR A 45 19.00 4.26 12.01
N LEU A 46 19.72 4.90 11.08
CA LEU A 46 19.15 5.18 9.77
C LEU A 46 18.82 3.83 9.14
N THR A 47 17.59 3.36 9.30
CA THR A 47 17.07 2.35 8.40
C THR A 47 17.08 3.00 7.03
N SER A 48 18.02 2.57 6.18
CA SER A 48 18.25 3.13 4.83
C SER A 48 17.01 3.03 3.93
N GLN A 49 16.03 2.23 4.33
CA GLN A 49 14.80 1.97 3.58
C GLN A 49 13.66 2.90 4.03
N ASP A 50 12.95 3.46 3.05
CA ASP A 50 11.79 4.32 3.26
C ASP A 50 10.65 3.54 3.94
N PRO A 51 10.10 4.00 5.08
CA PRO A 51 8.99 3.34 5.76
C PRO A 51 7.76 3.13 4.86
N GLY A 52 7.53 4.04 3.90
CA GLY A 52 6.46 3.91 2.91
C GLY A 52 6.66 2.70 1.99
N ILE A 53 7.89 2.46 1.55
CA ILE A 53 8.24 1.32 0.69
C ILE A 53 8.08 0.02 1.48
N VAL A 54 8.63 -0.02 2.70
CA VAL A 54 8.52 -1.19 3.59
C VAL A 54 7.05 -1.56 3.84
N LEU A 55 6.20 -0.58 4.14
CA LEU A 55 4.77 -0.83 4.34
C LEU A 55 4.09 -1.37 3.07
N ALA A 56 4.40 -0.79 1.90
CA ALA A 56 3.81 -1.24 0.64
C ALA A 56 4.22 -2.69 0.31
N GLN A 57 5.47 -3.05 0.56
CA GLN A 57 5.97 -4.43 0.39
C GLN A 57 5.27 -5.41 1.35
N GLN A 58 5.12 -5.03 2.62
CA GLN A 58 4.41 -5.85 3.61
C GLN A 58 2.94 -6.08 3.23
N ILE A 59 2.25 -5.02 2.77
CA ILE A 59 0.86 -5.13 2.29
C ILE A 59 0.79 -6.07 1.08
N PHE A 60 1.68 -5.90 0.11
CA PHE A 60 1.74 -6.75 -1.08
C PHE A 60 1.94 -8.22 -0.71
N MET A 61 2.92 -8.53 0.15
CA MET A 61 3.20 -9.90 0.56
C MET A 61 2.02 -10.52 1.33
N TYR A 62 1.39 -9.77 2.24
CA TYR A 62 0.19 -10.23 2.96
C TYR A 62 -0.97 -10.54 1.99
N VAL A 63 -1.27 -9.62 1.07
CA VAL A 63 -2.37 -9.79 0.10
C VAL A 63 -2.08 -10.97 -0.84
N LYS A 64 -0.84 -11.11 -1.32
CA LYS A 64 -0.45 -12.25 -2.17
C LYS A 64 -0.47 -13.60 -1.44
N LYS A 65 -0.18 -13.63 -0.13
CA LYS A 65 -0.21 -14.86 0.67
C LYS A 65 -1.63 -15.32 0.97
N TYR A 66 -2.55 -14.40 1.29
CA TYR A 66 -3.87 -14.76 1.82
C TYR A 66 -5.07 -14.42 0.92
N HIS A 67 -4.94 -13.43 0.03
CA HIS A 67 -6.09 -12.84 -0.71
C HIS A 67 -5.79 -12.63 -2.21
N ARG A 68 -4.89 -13.43 -2.80
CA ARG A 68 -4.34 -13.23 -4.16
C ARG A 68 -5.39 -13.13 -5.27
N SER A 69 -6.50 -13.85 -5.16
CA SER A 69 -7.55 -13.91 -6.18
C SER A 69 -8.53 -12.74 -6.13
N GLU A 70 -8.66 -12.09 -4.97
CA GLU A 70 -9.75 -11.14 -4.69
C GLU A 70 -9.28 -9.70 -4.66
N CYS A 71 -8.07 -9.46 -4.16
CA CYS A 71 -7.55 -8.12 -3.91
C CYS A 71 -6.22 -7.90 -4.65
N ARG A 72 -6.08 -6.73 -5.29
CA ARG A 72 -4.83 -6.26 -5.91
C ARG A 72 -4.24 -5.09 -5.13
N VAL A 73 -2.93 -4.91 -5.18
CA VAL A 73 -2.24 -3.81 -4.51
C VAL A 73 -1.75 -2.77 -5.51
N MET A 74 -2.12 -1.50 -5.29
CA MET A 74 -1.71 -0.37 -6.12
C MET A 74 -0.82 0.61 -5.34
N ALA A 75 0.49 0.54 -5.54
CA ALA A 75 1.40 1.48 -4.90
C ALA A 75 1.28 2.88 -5.52
N SER A 76 1.12 3.91 -4.68
CA SER A 76 1.02 5.30 -5.11
C SER A 76 1.94 6.23 -4.32
N GLY A 77 2.11 7.46 -4.81
CA GLY A 77 2.97 8.46 -4.16
C GLY A 77 4.47 8.24 -4.39
N ILE A 78 4.82 7.55 -5.48
CA ILE A 78 6.20 7.28 -5.90
C ILE A 78 6.84 8.54 -6.49
N ARG A 79 8.06 8.88 -6.05
CA ARG A 79 8.72 10.16 -6.42
C ARG A 79 9.97 9.99 -7.26
N THR A 80 10.64 8.85 -7.15
CA THR A 80 11.93 8.60 -7.81
C THR A 80 11.90 7.26 -8.53
N LYS A 81 12.77 7.09 -9.54
CA LYS A 81 12.96 5.80 -10.21
C LYS A 81 13.42 4.69 -9.25
N ALA A 82 14.22 5.02 -8.24
CA ALA A 82 14.71 4.05 -7.26
C ALA A 82 13.57 3.51 -6.38
N ASP A 83 12.60 4.34 -6.02
CA ASP A 83 11.39 3.92 -5.31
C ASP A 83 10.55 2.98 -6.18
N ALA A 84 10.41 3.31 -7.47
CA ALA A 84 9.67 2.49 -8.43
C ALA A 84 10.31 1.10 -8.61
N LEU A 85 11.64 1.03 -8.70
CA LEU A 85 12.38 -0.23 -8.82
C LEU A 85 12.26 -1.09 -7.56
N GLN A 86 12.25 -0.50 -6.36
CA GLN A 86 12.05 -1.26 -5.12
C GLN A 86 10.64 -1.88 -4.98
N LEU A 87 9.68 -1.38 -5.74
CA LEU A 87 8.30 -1.86 -5.79
C LEU A 87 7.95 -2.55 -7.11
N ALA A 88 8.94 -2.75 -8.00
CA ALA A 88 8.75 -3.55 -9.21
C ALA A 88 8.17 -4.91 -8.81
N GLY A 89 7.22 -5.46 -9.58
CA GLY A 89 6.49 -6.69 -9.23
C GLY A 89 5.22 -6.48 -8.40
N CYS A 90 4.95 -5.28 -7.88
CA CYS A 90 3.61 -4.94 -7.36
C CYS A 90 2.55 -5.00 -8.48
N ASP A 91 1.29 -5.32 -8.15
CA ASP A 91 0.24 -5.49 -9.17
C ASP A 91 0.05 -4.23 -10.02
N PHE A 92 0.05 -3.07 -9.35
CA PHE A 92 -0.01 -1.77 -10.01
C PHE A 92 0.92 -0.77 -9.31
N ILE A 93 1.55 0.10 -10.10
CA ILE A 93 2.36 1.21 -9.60
C ILE A 93 1.92 2.49 -10.32
N LEU A 94 1.44 3.46 -9.54
CA LEU A 94 1.05 4.76 -10.06
C LEU A 94 2.28 5.69 -10.09
N LEU A 95 2.80 5.93 -11.29
CA LEU A 95 4.01 6.73 -11.51
C LEU A 95 3.67 8.11 -12.12
N PRO A 96 4.30 9.20 -11.65
CA PRO A 96 4.18 10.49 -12.31
C PRO A 96 4.97 10.50 -13.64
N PRO A 97 4.58 11.34 -14.62
CA PRO A 97 5.23 11.38 -15.95
C PRO A 97 6.74 11.57 -15.91
N LYS A 98 7.24 12.34 -14.93
CA LYS A 98 8.66 12.55 -14.70
C LYS A 98 9.41 11.24 -14.44
N VAL A 99 8.88 10.39 -13.56
CA VAL A 99 9.50 9.11 -13.21
C VAL A 99 9.42 8.13 -14.36
N ILE A 100 8.32 8.12 -15.12
CA ILE A 100 8.17 7.29 -16.33
C ILE A 100 9.26 7.64 -17.35
N LYS A 101 9.50 8.94 -17.58
CA LYS A 101 10.55 9.40 -18.49
C LYS A 101 11.94 8.97 -17.99
N GLU A 102 12.22 9.17 -16.70
CA GLU A 102 13.49 8.74 -16.10
C GLU A 102 13.74 7.22 -16.23
N LEU A 103 12.68 6.41 -16.14
CA LEU A 103 12.76 4.96 -16.34
C LEU A 103 12.98 4.61 -17.82
N ALA A 104 12.30 5.27 -18.75
CA ALA A 104 12.45 5.05 -20.18
C ALA A 104 13.85 5.43 -20.69
N ASP A 105 14.44 6.49 -20.14
CA ASP A 105 15.77 6.97 -20.51
C ASP A 105 16.91 6.18 -19.83
N THR A 106 16.60 5.27 -18.89
CA THR A 106 17.62 4.48 -18.18
C THR A 106 17.95 3.21 -18.99
N PRO A 107 19.20 3.02 -19.43
CA PRO A 107 19.58 1.82 -20.17
C PRO A 107 19.61 0.58 -19.26
N THR A 108 19.11 -0.56 -19.76
CA THR A 108 19.00 -1.86 -19.05
C THR A 108 20.37 -2.58 -18.93
N ILE A 109 21.42 -1.87 -18.53
CA ILE A 109 22.79 -2.40 -18.44
C ILE A 109 22.97 -3.31 -17.21
N GLY A 110 22.05 -3.24 -16.24
CA GLY A 110 22.12 -3.99 -14.97
C GLY A 110 21.22 -5.23 -14.86
N GLY A 111 20.62 -5.70 -15.94
CA GLY A 111 19.64 -6.82 -15.92
C GLY A 111 18.19 -6.37 -15.68
N TYR A 112 17.27 -7.33 -15.70
CA TYR A 112 15.86 -7.11 -15.35
C TYR A 112 15.68 -7.18 -13.82
N ASN A 113 14.75 -6.40 -13.30
CA ASN A 113 14.36 -6.49 -11.89
C ASN A 113 13.21 -7.50 -11.80
N ASP A 114 13.48 -8.65 -11.19
CA ASP A 114 12.55 -9.77 -11.04
C ASP A 114 11.34 -9.46 -10.13
N GLY A 115 11.37 -8.28 -9.50
CA GLY A 115 10.30 -7.69 -8.73
C GLY A 115 10.00 -8.40 -7.41
N LEU A 116 8.98 -7.88 -6.72
CA LEU A 116 8.41 -8.45 -5.51
C LEU A 116 7.73 -9.78 -5.85
N ARG A 117 8.18 -10.84 -5.19
CA ARG A 117 7.63 -12.19 -5.30
C ARG A 117 7.38 -12.78 -3.92
N VAL A 118 6.40 -13.67 -3.80
CA VAL A 118 6.17 -14.47 -2.60
C VAL A 118 6.80 -15.84 -2.79
N ALA A 119 7.37 -16.41 -1.71
CA ALA A 119 7.97 -17.74 -1.75
C ALA A 119 6.93 -18.79 -2.21
N GLY A 120 7.26 -19.54 -3.27
CA GLY A 120 6.36 -20.52 -3.89
C GLY A 120 5.55 -20.00 -5.08
N ASP A 121 5.74 -18.75 -5.51
CA ASP A 121 5.17 -18.23 -6.74
C ASP A 121 5.96 -18.74 -7.97
N THR A 122 5.69 -19.96 -8.42
CA THR A 122 6.27 -20.51 -9.65
C THR A 122 5.48 -20.04 -10.86
N ASP A 123 5.84 -18.88 -11.39
CA ASP A 123 5.67 -18.63 -12.82
C ASP A 123 6.82 -19.34 -13.55
N ALA A 124 6.49 -20.12 -14.58
CA ALA A 124 7.32 -21.17 -15.17
C ALA A 124 8.58 -20.73 -15.93
N ASP A 125 8.95 -19.44 -15.98
CA ASP A 125 10.12 -18.98 -16.75
C ASP A 125 10.76 -17.73 -16.11
N SER A 126 11.80 -17.92 -15.28
CA SER A 126 12.98 -17.03 -15.20
C SER A 126 13.95 -17.47 -14.09
N GLU A 127 15.20 -17.71 -14.47
CA GLU A 127 16.33 -17.99 -13.58
C GLU A 127 16.82 -16.74 -12.80
N ALA A 128 17.19 -16.97 -11.55
CA ALA A 128 18.21 -16.26 -10.74
C ALA A 128 17.96 -14.82 -10.19
N SER A 129 17.35 -14.82 -8.99
CA SER A 129 17.85 -14.22 -7.72
C SER A 129 18.61 -12.87 -7.76
N LEU A 130 18.00 -11.86 -7.13
CA LEU A 130 18.63 -11.01 -6.10
C LEU A 130 17.67 -10.81 -4.91
N ASN A 131 18.02 -11.36 -3.76
CA ASN A 131 17.24 -11.36 -2.52
C ASN A 131 17.27 -10.01 -1.76
N ALA A 132 16.09 -9.58 -1.29
CA ALA A 132 15.93 -8.80 -0.05
C ALA A 132 14.55 -9.00 0.61
N ALA A 133 13.93 -10.19 0.52
CA ALA A 133 12.57 -10.42 1.04
C ALA A 133 12.44 -11.48 2.15
N ALA A 134 13.55 -12.07 2.62
CA ALA A 134 13.51 -13.07 3.70
C ALA A 134 13.16 -12.51 5.10
N ALA A 135 13.00 -11.20 5.26
CA ALA A 135 12.73 -10.58 6.56
C ALA A 135 11.25 -10.28 6.84
N ALA A 136 10.36 -10.37 5.84
CA ALA A 136 8.95 -10.03 6.02
C ALA A 136 8.07 -11.24 6.39
N ASP A 137 8.56 -12.46 6.18
CA ASP A 137 7.77 -13.69 6.40
C ASP A 137 7.37 -13.87 7.87
N GLN A 138 8.20 -13.43 8.83
CA GLN A 138 7.93 -13.61 10.26
C GLN A 138 6.84 -12.70 10.84
N ALA A 139 6.57 -11.54 10.22
CA ALA A 139 5.56 -10.59 10.70
C ALA A 139 4.17 -10.83 10.08
N ILE A 140 4.10 -11.53 8.95
CA ILE A 140 2.86 -11.76 8.19
C ILE A 140 2.01 -12.89 8.81
N ASP A 141 2.63 -13.82 9.55
CA ASP A 141 1.95 -14.95 10.20
C ASP A 141 1.10 -14.59 11.43
N GLN A 142 1.11 -13.33 11.88
CA GLN A 142 0.45 -12.92 13.13
C GLN A 142 -0.92 -12.24 12.97
N LEU A 143 -1.50 -12.16 11.77
CA LEU A 143 -2.82 -11.51 11.55
C LEU A 143 -3.90 -12.47 11.03
N PRO A 144 -4.23 -13.59 11.73
CA PRO A 144 -5.11 -14.61 11.17
C PRO A 144 -6.59 -14.20 11.06
N MET A 145 -7.06 -13.13 11.70
CA MET A 145 -8.36 -12.51 11.44
C MET A 145 -8.38 -11.13 12.12
N VAL A 146 -8.75 -10.07 11.42
CA VAL A 146 -8.88 -8.75 12.03
C VAL A 146 -10.26 -8.65 12.67
N THR A 147 -10.31 -8.81 14.00
CA THR A 147 -11.54 -8.51 14.75
C THR A 147 -11.74 -7.00 14.86
N LYS A 148 -12.97 -6.57 15.14
CA LYS A 148 -13.26 -5.15 15.34
C LYS A 148 -12.43 -4.57 16.48
N GLU A 149 -12.29 -5.30 17.57
CA GLU A 149 -11.50 -4.88 18.74
C GLU A 149 -10.02 -4.73 18.39
N ALA A 150 -9.46 -5.65 17.60
CA ALA A 150 -8.08 -5.56 17.12
C ALA A 150 -7.87 -4.41 16.13
N PHE A 151 -8.87 -4.13 15.29
CA PHE A 151 -8.86 -2.99 14.36
C PHE A 151 -8.87 -1.66 15.10
N ASP A 152 -9.80 -1.49 16.05
CA ASP A 152 -9.97 -0.28 16.83
C ASP A 152 -8.72 -0.01 17.70
N ALA A 153 -8.20 -1.04 18.36
CA ALA A 153 -6.94 -0.97 19.10
C ALA A 153 -5.73 -0.63 18.21
N GLY A 154 -5.70 -1.17 16.98
CA GLY A 154 -4.61 -0.97 16.03
C GLY A 154 -4.62 0.38 15.32
N LEU A 155 -5.78 1.04 15.17
CA LEU A 155 -5.85 2.43 14.69
C LEU A 155 -5.37 3.41 15.76
N GLY A 156 -5.77 3.16 17.01
CA GLY A 156 -5.61 4.12 18.10
C GLY A 156 -6.56 5.32 17.96
N PHE A 157 -6.74 6.03 19.08
CA PHE A 157 -7.80 7.02 19.26
C PHE A 157 -7.80 8.15 18.21
N ALA A 158 -6.62 8.65 17.83
CA ALA A 158 -6.52 9.76 16.88
C ALA A 158 -6.84 9.33 15.44
N ALA A 159 -6.43 8.12 15.04
CA ALA A 159 -6.72 7.61 13.71
C ALA A 159 -8.19 7.20 13.59
N GLU A 160 -8.78 6.65 14.65
CA GLU A 160 -10.20 6.30 14.71
C GLU A 160 -11.07 7.54 14.48
N GLU A 161 -10.80 8.64 15.19
CA GLU A 161 -11.56 9.88 15.04
C GLU A 161 -11.39 10.51 13.64
N LEU A 162 -10.18 10.46 13.08
CA LEU A 162 -9.94 10.93 11.71
C LEU A 162 -10.64 10.05 10.66
N LEU A 163 -10.62 8.72 10.84
CA LEU A 163 -11.30 7.79 9.95
C LEU A 163 -12.81 7.98 10.03
N ARG A 164 -13.36 8.11 11.24
CA ARG A 164 -14.79 8.38 11.47
C ARG A 164 -15.23 9.65 10.74
N ARG A 165 -14.51 10.76 10.94
CA ARG A 165 -14.80 12.03 10.23
C ARG A 165 -14.69 11.89 8.72
N GLY A 166 -13.67 11.18 8.23
CA GLY A 166 -13.48 10.93 6.80
C GLY A 166 -14.64 10.12 6.20
N LEU A 167 -15.08 9.08 6.90
CA LEU A 167 -16.20 8.24 6.47
C LEU A 167 -17.52 9.02 6.49
N GLU A 168 -17.77 9.80 7.54
CA GLU A 168 -18.93 10.69 7.65
C GLU A 168 -18.99 11.67 6.48
N GLN A 169 -17.84 12.25 6.12
CA GLN A 169 -17.74 13.13 4.97
C GLN A 169 -18.04 12.38 3.66
N GLN A 170 -17.48 11.19 3.45
CA GLN A 170 -17.75 10.40 2.24
C GLN A 170 -19.23 9.99 2.12
N VAL A 171 -19.87 9.63 3.23
CA VAL A 171 -21.31 9.33 3.27
C VAL A 171 -22.12 10.57 2.90
N ALA A 172 -21.77 11.74 3.46
CA ALA A 172 -22.41 13.00 3.15
C ALA A 172 -22.24 13.38 1.67
N ASP A 173 -21.03 13.26 1.12
CA ASP A 173 -20.72 13.55 -0.29
C ASP A 173 -21.49 12.61 -1.22
N THR A 174 -21.57 11.32 -0.87
CA THR A 174 -22.34 10.32 -1.63
C THR A 174 -23.84 10.63 -1.59
N ALA A 175 -24.37 10.99 -0.43
CA ALA A 175 -25.78 11.38 -0.28
C ALA A 175 -26.12 12.66 -1.06
N ALA A 176 -25.19 13.61 -1.14
CA ALA A 176 -25.34 14.83 -1.94
C ALA A 176 -25.27 14.55 -3.46
N ALA A 177 -24.46 13.59 -3.88
CA ALA A 177 -24.29 13.22 -5.28
C ALA A 177 -25.41 12.32 -5.82
N MET A 178 -26.01 11.46 -4.99
CA MET A 178 -27.00 10.47 -5.39
C MET A 178 -28.24 11.05 -6.12
N PRO A 179 -28.81 12.21 -5.72
CA PRO A 179 -29.87 12.88 -6.47
C PRO A 179 -29.47 13.36 -7.88
N LEU A 180 -28.19 13.67 -8.10
CA LEU A 180 -27.68 14.09 -9.41
C LEU A 180 -27.65 12.91 -10.38
N PHE A 181 -27.23 11.73 -9.90
CA PHE A 181 -27.25 10.49 -10.68
C PHE A 181 -28.68 10.00 -10.99
N ALA A 182 -29.62 10.22 -10.07
CA ALA A 182 -31.04 9.89 -10.31
C ALA A 182 -31.63 10.72 -11.47
N LYS A 183 -31.30 12.01 -11.55
CA LYS A 183 -31.74 12.90 -12.64
C LYS A 183 -31.19 12.52 -14.01
N THR A 184 -29.97 11.99 -14.09
CA THR A 184 -29.39 11.52 -15.37
C THR A 184 -30.05 10.23 -15.86
N THR A 185 -30.59 9.41 -14.96
CA THR A 185 -31.25 8.14 -15.31
C THR A 185 -32.66 8.38 -15.87
N THR A 186 -33.40 9.36 -15.35
CA THR A 186 -34.74 9.71 -15.85
C THR A 186 -34.72 10.42 -17.20
N LEU A 187 -33.63 11.09 -17.55
CA LEU A 187 -33.44 11.72 -18.86
C LEU A 187 -33.28 10.69 -20.00
N HIS A 188 -32.83 9.47 -19.71
CA HIS A 188 -32.70 8.40 -20.71
C HIS A 188 -33.96 7.52 -20.88
N SER A 189 -34.95 7.64 -20.00
CA SER A 189 -36.21 6.86 -20.08
C SER A 189 -37.38 7.64 -20.71
N SER A 190 -37.12 8.83 -21.27
CA SER A 190 -38.14 9.74 -21.81
C SER A 190 -38.00 10.01 -23.32
N THR A 191 -37.28 9.14 -24.02
CA THR A 191 -37.24 9.01 -25.50
C THR A 191 -37.64 7.60 -25.88
#